data_AF-V8NUX6-F1
#
_entry.id   AF-V8NUX6-F1
#
_cell.length_a   1.000
_cell.length_b   1.000
_cell.length_c   1.000
_cell.angle_alpha   90.00
_cell.angle_beta   90.00
_cell.angle_gamma   90.00
#
_symmetry.space_group_name_H-M   'P 1'
#
loop_
_entity.id
_entity.type
_entity.pdbx_description
1 polymer ?
#
loop_
_entity_poly.entity_id
_entity_poly.type
_entity_poly.pdbx_seq_one_letter_code
_entity_poly.pdbx_strand_id
1 'polypeptide(L)' 'GLVSIKDKSHQVIVQGVYELYDLEETTVKWKDDERINRLVLIGRNLDNDILKDLFIATVTKKEENS' A
#
# COMPACT_ATOMS: atom_id res chain seq x y z
N GLY A 1 0.05 -5.02 -5.66
CA GLY A 1 0.21 -4.96 -4.20
C GLY A 1 -1.14 -4.74 -3.56
N LEU A 2 -1.33 -5.20 -2.33
CA LEU A 2 -2.53 -5.00 -1.52
C LEU A 2 -2.26 -3.88 -0.52
N VAL A 3 -3.12 -2.88 -0.45
CA VAL A 3 -2.98 -1.76 0.47
C VAL A 3 -4.30 -1.42 1.15
N SER A 4 -4.21 -1.00 2.39
CA SER A 4 -5.27 -0.39 3.17
C SER A 4 -5.19 1.12 2.99
N ILE A 5 -6.28 1.72 2.50
CA ILE A 5 -6.42 3.16 2.38
C ILE A 5 -7.32 3.67 3.52
N LYS A 6 -6.98 4.81 4.10
CA LYS A 6 -7.83 5.48 5.11
C LYS A 6 -9.22 5.71 4.51
N ASP A 7 -10.24 5.54 5.34
CA ASP A 7 -11.66 5.70 4.96
C ASP A 7 -12.19 4.64 3.98
N LYS A 8 -11.37 3.65 3.59
CA LYS A 8 -11.82 2.45 2.88
C LYS A 8 -11.87 1.25 3.82
N SER A 9 -13.00 0.56 3.83
CA SER A 9 -13.20 -0.70 4.57
C SER A 9 -12.83 -1.93 3.74
N HIS A 10 -12.69 -1.77 2.42
CA HIS A 10 -12.27 -2.83 1.52
C HIS A 10 -10.78 -2.81 1.23
N GLN A 11 -10.27 -3.97 0.83
CA GLN A 11 -8.90 -4.12 0.35
C GLN A 11 -8.77 -3.44 -1.00
N VAL A 12 -7.68 -2.70 -1.19
CA VAL A 12 -7.36 -2.04 -2.45
C VAL A 12 -6.18 -2.72 -3.09
N ILE A 13 -6.31 -3.09 -4.35
CA ILE A 13 -5.23 -3.60 -5.18
C ILE A 13 -4.63 -2.43 -5.93
N VAL A 14 -3.33 -2.21 -5.73
CA VAL A 14 -2.53 -1.28 -6.53
C VAL A 14 -1.68 -2.09 -7.50
N GLN A 15 -1.76 -1.77 -8.78
CA GLN A 15 -0.92 -2.38 -9.81
C GLN A 15 -0.27 -1.28 -10.63
N GLY A 16 1.02 -1.45 -10.93
CA GLY A 16 1.75 -0.51 -11.76
C GLY A 16 2.65 -1.24 -12.75
N VAL A 17 2.62 -0.82 -14.01
CA VAL A 17 3.47 -1.37 -15.08
C VAL A 17 4.12 -0.19 -15.80
N TYR A 18 5.44 -0.09 -15.69
CA TYR A 18 6.21 1.08 -16.12
C TYR A 18 5.69 2.37 -15.46
N GLU A 19 5.10 3.28 -16.24
CA GLU A 19 4.60 4.58 -15.78
C GLU A 19 3.09 4.57 -15.48
N LEU A 20 2.40 3.48 -15.82
CA LEU A 20 0.95 3.36 -15.62
C LEU A 20 0.70 2.77 -14.24
N TYR A 21 -0.12 3.46 -13.44
CA TYR A 21 -0.58 3.02 -12.12
C TYR A 21 -2.10 2.97 -12.09
N ASP A 22 -2.64 1.90 -11.51
CA ASP A 22 -4.07 1.72 -11.29
C ASP A 22 -4.35 1.27 -9.85
N LEU A 23 -5.52 1.67 -9.37
CA LEU A 23 -6.02 1.43 -8.01
C LEU A 23 -7.43 0.86 -8.09
N GLU A 24 -7.57 -0.42 -7.79
CA GLU A 24 -8.84 -1.13 -7.81
C GLU A 24 -9.31 -1.44 -6.39
N GLU A 25 -10.52 -1.02 -6.04
CA GLU A 25 -11.15 -1.44 -4.78
C GLU A 25 -11.82 -2.80 -4.96
N THR A 26 -11.44 -3.76 -4.13
CA THR A 26 -11.98 -5.11 -4.20
C THR A 26 -13.29 -5.22 -3.40
N THR A 27 -14.05 -6.28 -3.62
CA THR A 27 -15.22 -6.61 -2.80
C THR A 27 -14.87 -7.19 -1.42
N VAL A 28 -13.59 -7.45 -1.16
CA VAL A 28 -13.12 -8.07 0.08
C VAL A 28 -12.93 -6.98 1.14
N LYS A 29 -13.69 -7.08 2.25
CA LYS A 29 -13.50 -6.22 3.42
C LYS A 29 -12.28 -6.65 4.23
N TRP A 30 -11.62 -5.68 4.85
CA TRP A 30 -10.65 -5.97 5.90
C TRP A 30 -11.34 -6.67 7.06
N LYS A 31 -10.65 -7.60 7.73
CA LYS A 31 -11.12 -8.13 9.01
C LYS A 31 -11.00 -7.03 10.05
N ASP A 32 -11.93 -7.00 11.01
CA ASP A 32 -12.07 -5.87 11.94
C ASP A 32 -10.80 -5.57 12.77
N ASP A 33 -9.94 -6.56 12.99
CA ASP A 33 -8.77 -6.43 13.89
C ASP A 33 -7.43 -6.16 13.19
N GLU A 34 -7.25 -6.48 11.90
CA GLU A 34 -5.94 -6.34 11.24
C GLU A 34 -6.03 -5.92 9.77
N ARG A 35 -5.36 -4.81 9.46
CA ARG A 35 -5.13 -4.33 8.09
C ARG A 35 -3.68 -4.58 7.70
N ILE A 36 -3.45 -5.50 6.76
CA ILE A 36 -2.10 -5.87 6.32
C ILE A 36 -1.81 -5.28 4.95
N ASN A 37 -0.84 -4.39 4.87
CA ASN A 37 -0.34 -3.86 3.60
C ASN A 37 0.75 -4.77 3.03
N ARG A 38 0.60 -5.23 1.78
CA ARG A 38 1.58 -6.07 1.07
C ARG A 38 1.90 -5.47 -0.29
N LEU A 39 3.09 -4.89 -0.43
CA LEU A 39 3.59 -4.36 -1.69
C LEU A 39 4.68 -5.27 -2.27
N VAL A 40 4.63 -5.53 -3.57
CA VAL A 40 5.67 -6.24 -4.32
C VAL A 40 6.11 -5.30 -5.42
N LEU A 41 7.40 -4.97 -5.44
CA LEU A 41 8.03 -4.09 -6.43
C LEU A 41 9.00 -4.92 -7.26
N ILE A 42 8.86 -4.85 -8.58
CA ILE A 42 9.70 -5.60 -9.53
C ILE A 42 10.30 -4.59 -10.50
N GLY A 43 11.62 -4.51 -10.55
CA GLY A 43 12.35 -3.52 -11.32
C GLY A 43 13.85 -3.75 -11.25
N ARG A 44 14.60 -3.11 -12.16
CA ARG A 44 16.07 -3.13 -12.13
C ARG A 44 16.56 -1.98 -11.24
N ASN A 45 17.65 -2.21 -10.51
CA ASN A 45 18.28 -1.18 -9.68
C ASN A 45 17.38 -0.59 -8.59
N LEU A 46 16.45 -1.41 -8.06
CA LEU A 46 15.60 -1.02 -6.95
C LEU A 46 16.42 -0.94 -5.66
N ASP A 47 16.41 0.23 -5.04
CA ASP A 47 17.00 0.42 -3.71
C ASP A 47 16.01 -0.04 -2.65
N ASN A 48 16.28 -1.20 -2.06
CA ASN A 48 15.36 -1.84 -1.14
C ASN A 48 15.18 -1.04 0.16
N ASP A 49 16.24 -0.39 0.63
CA ASP A 49 16.24 0.31 1.92
C ASP A 49 15.44 1.61 1.80
N ILE A 50 15.68 2.38 0.74
CA ILE A 50 14.91 3.59 0.44
C ILE A 50 13.41 3.25 0.28
N LEU A 51 13.09 2.18 -0.46
CA LEU A 51 11.71 1.79 -0.69
C LEU A 51 10.99 1.34 0.59
N LYS A 52 11.68 0.61 1.47
CA LYS A 52 11.14 0.21 2.77
C LYS A 52 10.93 1.41 3.68
N ASP A 53 11.92 2.29 3.78
CA ASP A 53 11.86 3.47 4.64
C ASP A 53 10.74 4.42 4.21
N LEU A 54 10.60 4.67 2.90
CA LEU A 54 9.51 5.48 2.35
C LEU A 54 8.14 4.84 2.61
N PHE A 55 8.04 3.52 2.48
CA PHE A 55 6.79 2.80 2.73
C PHE A 55 6.38 2.89 4.21
N ILE A 56 7.30 2.59 5.13
CA ILE A 56 7.06 2.67 6.57
C ILE A 56 6.71 4.10 6.95
N ALA A 57 7.49 5.09 6.50
CA ALA A 57 7.22 6.50 6.76
C ALA A 57 5.84 6.93 6.27
N THR A 58 5.38 6.44 5.11
CA THR A 58 4.05 6.78 4.56
C THR A 58 2.92 6.13 5.35
N VAL A 59 3.11 4.91 5.84
CA VAL A 59 2.12 4.19 6.66
C VAL A 59 2.05 4.78 8.07
N THR A 60 3.18 5.16 8.67
CA THR A 60 3.28 5.65 10.06
C THR A 60 3.01 7.16 10.20
N LYS A 61 3.37 8.01 9.22
CA LYS A 61 3.10 9.48 9.27
C LYS A 61 1.62 9.85 9.44
N LYS A 62 0.70 8.91 9.26
CA LYS A 62 -0.73 9.17 9.37
C LYS A 62 -1.25 9.16 10.81
N GLU A 63 -0.43 8.80 11.80
CA GLU A 63 -0.81 8.85 13.22
C GLU A 63 -0.65 10.24 13.86
N GLU A 64 0.07 11.19 13.24
CA GLU A 64 0.34 12.53 13.84
C GLU A 64 -0.69 13.63 13.50
N ASN A 65 -1.81 13.31 12.85
CA ASN A 65 -2.89 14.28 12.56
C ASN A 65 -4.27 13.74 13.00
N SER A 66 -4.43 13.42 14.28
CA SER A 66 -5.74 13.20 14.93
C SER A 66 -5.69 13.64 16.38
#